data_AF-A0A645EAE9-F1
#
_entry.id   AF-A0A645EAE9-F1
#
_cell.length_a   1.000
_cell.length_b   1.000
_cell.length_c   1.000
_cell.angle_alpha   90.00
_cell.angle_beta   90.00
_cell.angle_gamma   90.00
#
_symmetry.space_group_name_H-M   'P 1'
#
loop_
_entity.id
_entity.type
_entity.pdbx_description
1 polymer ?
#
loop_
_entity_poly.entity_id
_entity_poly.type
_entity_poly.pdbx_seq_one_letter_code
_entity_poly.pdbx_strand_id
1 'polypeptide(L)'
;MKILSESELRAMCLKSDAKVFDVPDGTILTPTAQEYLKERGITPVYSDTSVSDGKPMTKVKIPVHNNKAQYVDYMTGQIYTEKPENMTHLYANVLVSKNHPRIFFRGKIDTLIAEIMKSQVIAEKSNNDIVVKQLEELKDFVQEILGAEVGERKLPEFKLIGYSSSELRFVTHHMKESFGFDHAVPTYESGELCVQLNCLRTLVREAELYAVDAFTLDNTCSRQDIVEALNRLSSAVYIIYCLNLHHGEGK
;
A
#
# COMPACT_ATOMS: atom_id res chain seq x y z
N MET A 1 7.60 -13.48 -24.03
CA MET A 1 7.76 -12.33 -24.93
C MET A 1 6.42 -12.06 -25.57
N LYS A 2 5.76 -10.98 -25.15
CA LYS A 2 4.43 -10.59 -25.65
C LYS A 2 4.63 -9.45 -26.65
N ILE A 3 3.85 -9.41 -27.73
CA ILE A 3 3.87 -8.29 -28.67
C ILE A 3 2.54 -7.57 -28.49
N LEU A 4 2.58 -6.25 -28.29
CA LEU A 4 1.38 -5.42 -28.25
C LEU A 4 1.22 -4.69 -29.59
N SER A 5 0.13 -4.99 -30.27
CA SER A 5 -0.31 -4.38 -31.51
C SER A 5 -1.24 -3.19 -31.27
N GLU A 6 -1.37 -2.31 -32.27
CA GLU A 6 -2.33 -1.20 -32.23
C GLU A 6 -3.77 -1.69 -31.97
N SER A 7 -4.18 -2.80 -32.59
CA SER A 7 -5.50 -3.40 -32.38
C SER A 7 -5.76 -3.80 -30.94
N GLU A 8 -4.73 -4.30 -30.24
CA GLU A 8 -4.84 -4.64 -28.82
C GLU A 8 -4.92 -3.38 -27.95
N LEU A 9 -4.15 -2.34 -28.26
CA LEU A 9 -4.25 -1.04 -27.57
C LEU A 9 -5.64 -0.39 -27.76
N ARG A 10 -6.22 -0.48 -28.96
CA ARG A 10 -7.58 -0.01 -29.22
C ARG A 10 -8.61 -0.83 -28.44
N ALA A 11 -8.42 -2.14 -28.33
CA ALA A 11 -9.30 -3.03 -27.56
C ALA A 11 -9.21 -2.79 -26.04
N MET A 12 -8.07 -2.29 -25.53
CA MET A 12 -7.89 -1.94 -24.13
C MET A 12 -8.71 -0.73 -23.67
N CYS A 13 -9.38 -0.02 -24.58
CA CYS A 13 -10.25 1.13 -24.27
C CYS A 13 -9.58 2.14 -23.31
N LEU A 14 -8.33 2.51 -23.61
CA LEU A 14 -7.58 3.49 -22.83
C LEU A 14 -8.41 4.77 -22.63
N LYS A 15 -8.50 5.23 -21.38
CA LYS A 15 -9.25 6.44 -21.00
C LYS A 15 -8.88 7.60 -21.93
N SER A 16 -9.87 8.42 -22.26
CA SER A 16 -9.73 9.54 -23.19
C SER A 16 -8.70 10.58 -22.72
N ASP A 17 -8.47 10.69 -21.41
CA ASP A 17 -7.55 11.62 -20.76
C ASP A 17 -6.18 11.02 -20.40
N ALA A 18 -5.94 9.74 -20.66
CA ALA A 18 -4.66 9.08 -20.36
C ALA A 18 -3.50 9.81 -21.07
N LYS A 19 -2.42 10.08 -20.32
CA LYS A 19 -1.16 10.68 -20.84
C LYS A 19 0.04 9.75 -20.77
N VAL A 20 -0.07 8.68 -19.99
CA VAL A 20 0.96 7.67 -19.80
C VAL A 20 0.33 6.29 -19.98
N PHE A 21 1.07 5.37 -20.58
CA PHE A 21 0.68 3.97 -20.73
C PHE A 21 1.81 3.06 -20.24
N ASP A 22 1.53 2.28 -19.20
CA ASP A 22 2.47 1.29 -18.68
C ASP A 22 2.52 0.08 -19.61
N VAL A 23 3.66 -0.14 -20.25
CA VAL A 23 3.91 -1.28 -21.11
C VAL A 23 4.23 -2.47 -20.21
N PRO A 24 3.44 -3.56 -20.24
CA PRO A 24 3.67 -4.70 -19.36
C PRO A 24 5.06 -5.32 -19.60
N ASP A 25 5.68 -5.79 -18.53
CA ASP A 25 7.00 -6.44 -18.58
C ASP A 25 7.13 -7.53 -19.65
N GLY A 26 8.27 -7.52 -20.35
CA GLY A 26 8.54 -8.45 -21.44
C GLY A 26 7.65 -8.26 -22.67
N THR A 27 6.99 -7.09 -22.80
CA THR A 27 6.15 -6.71 -23.93
C THR A 27 6.87 -5.74 -24.87
N ILE A 28 6.86 -6.05 -26.17
CA ILE A 28 7.33 -5.14 -27.22
C ILE A 28 6.13 -4.50 -27.91
N LEU A 29 6.11 -3.17 -27.97
CA LEU A 29 5.14 -2.44 -28.78
C LEU A 29 5.53 -2.54 -30.26
N THR A 30 4.58 -2.88 -31.12
CA THR A 30 4.76 -2.73 -32.58
C THR A 30 4.96 -1.26 -32.97
N PRO A 31 5.61 -0.95 -34.11
CA PRO A 31 5.76 0.42 -34.58
C PRO A 31 4.42 1.18 -34.70
N THR A 32 3.38 0.50 -35.20
CA THR A 32 2.02 1.06 -35.30
C THR A 32 1.37 1.30 -33.93
N ALA A 33 1.63 0.43 -32.94
CA ALA A 33 1.21 0.67 -31.56
C ALA A 33 1.90 1.90 -30.94
N GLN A 34 3.19 2.11 -31.22
CA GLN A 34 3.91 3.30 -30.77
C GLN A 34 3.39 4.58 -31.43
N GLU A 35 3.12 4.54 -32.74
CA GLU A 35 2.50 5.66 -33.46
C GLU A 35 1.11 5.97 -32.91
N TYR A 36 0.28 4.97 -32.65
CA TYR A 36 -1.05 5.14 -32.06
C TYR A 36 -1.01 5.84 -30.69
N LEU A 37 -0.10 5.42 -29.80
CA LEU A 37 0.08 6.08 -28.50
C LEU A 37 0.55 7.53 -28.70
N LYS A 38 1.50 7.76 -29.61
CA LYS A 38 2.02 9.10 -29.94
C LYS A 38 0.94 10.02 -30.50
N GLU A 39 0.09 9.54 -31.41
CA GLU A 39 -1.04 10.30 -31.98
C GLU A 39 -2.06 10.71 -30.91
N ARG A 40 -2.26 9.85 -29.89
CA ARG A 40 -3.10 10.18 -28.73
C ARG A 40 -2.39 11.04 -27.67
N GLY A 41 -1.11 11.35 -27.85
CA GLY A 41 -0.30 12.07 -26.86
C GLY A 41 -0.07 11.26 -25.57
N ILE A 42 0.05 9.94 -25.70
CA ILE A 42 0.29 8.99 -24.62
C ILE A 42 1.76 8.56 -24.66
N THR A 43 2.49 8.77 -23.56
CA THR A 43 3.88 8.36 -23.43
C THR A 43 3.96 6.92 -22.92
N PRO A 44 4.55 5.97 -23.67
CA PRO A 44 4.77 4.61 -23.18
C PRO A 44 5.86 4.60 -22.11
N VAL A 45 5.58 3.97 -20.97
CA VAL A 45 6.53 3.75 -19.88
C VAL A 45 6.82 2.27 -19.81
N TYR A 46 8.09 1.92 -19.93
CA TYR A 46 8.55 0.54 -19.77
C TYR A 46 8.99 0.36 -18.33
N SER A 47 8.21 -0.38 -17.54
CA SER A 47 8.69 -0.88 -16.26
C SER A 47 9.71 -2.00 -16.55
N ASP A 48 10.98 -1.77 -16.25
CA ASP A 48 11.91 -2.87 -16.05
C ASP A 48 11.65 -3.37 -14.63
N THR A 49 10.62 -4.19 -14.47
CA THR A 49 10.25 -4.76 -13.18
C THR A 49 11.14 -6.00 -12.96
N SER A 50 12.47 -5.79 -12.96
CA SER A 50 13.38 -6.68 -12.22
C SER A 50 13.15 -6.41 -10.72
N VAL A 51 11.99 -6.83 -10.22
CA VAL A 51 11.64 -6.70 -8.81
C VAL A 51 12.45 -7.74 -8.06
N SER A 52 13.43 -7.29 -7.28
CA SER A 52 14.06 -8.12 -6.26
C SER A 52 13.18 -8.16 -5.02
N ASP A 53 12.94 -9.38 -4.53
CA ASP A 53 12.31 -9.75 -3.27
C ASP A 53 12.04 -8.62 -2.27
N GLY A 54 10.79 -8.16 -2.21
CA GLY A 54 10.10 -7.72 -0.99
C GLY A 54 10.66 -6.55 -0.17
N LYS A 55 11.71 -5.85 -0.60
CA LYS A 55 12.28 -4.74 0.18
C LYS A 55 11.83 -3.37 -0.34
N PRO A 56 11.31 -2.48 0.53
CA PRO A 56 10.66 -1.22 0.13
C PRO A 56 11.61 -0.16 -0.46
N MET A 57 12.91 -0.44 -0.61
CA MET A 57 13.93 0.53 -1.04
C MET A 57 14.92 -0.02 -2.07
N THR A 58 14.46 -0.79 -3.06
CA THR A 58 15.34 -1.19 -4.16
C THR A 58 15.34 -0.11 -5.25
N LYS A 59 16.53 0.39 -5.63
CA LYS A 59 16.71 1.36 -6.72
C LYS A 59 16.29 0.74 -8.05
N VAL A 60 15.16 1.17 -8.59
CA VAL A 60 14.78 0.85 -9.97
C VAL A 60 15.76 1.55 -10.92
N LYS A 61 16.22 0.85 -11.96
CA LYS A 61 17.08 1.44 -13.00
C LYS A 61 16.25 2.46 -13.80
N ILE A 62 16.70 3.71 -13.80
CA ILE A 62 16.05 4.76 -14.59
C ILE A 62 16.51 4.62 -16.04
N PRO A 63 15.60 4.60 -17.03
CA PRO A 63 15.97 4.55 -18.44
C PRO A 63 16.88 5.72 -18.81
N VAL A 64 17.95 5.44 -19.55
CA VAL A 64 18.90 6.44 -20.04
C VAL A 64 18.82 6.47 -21.56
N HIS A 65 18.58 7.66 -22.13
CA HIS A 65 18.62 7.90 -23.56
C HIS A 65 19.60 9.04 -23.85
N ASN A 66 20.51 8.86 -24.80
CA ASN A 66 21.59 9.81 -25.09
C ASN A 66 22.37 10.25 -23.83
N ASN A 67 22.72 9.30 -22.97
CA ASN A 67 23.40 9.53 -21.67
C ASN A 67 22.64 10.43 -20.67
N LYS A 68 21.35 10.68 -20.88
CA LYS A 68 20.51 11.40 -19.91
C LYS A 68 19.41 10.50 -19.37
N ALA A 69 19.18 10.57 -18.06
CA ALA A 69 18.04 9.92 -17.42
C ALA A 69 16.73 10.42 -18.05
N GLN A 70 15.72 9.55 -18.13
CA GLN A 70 14.38 9.93 -18.58
C GLN A 70 13.38 9.65 -17.49
N TYR A 71 12.85 10.72 -16.92
CA TYR A 71 11.71 10.69 -16.02
C TYR A 71 10.45 11.06 -16.79
N VAL A 72 9.31 10.47 -16.44
CA VAL A 72 8.03 10.75 -17.12
C VAL A 72 7.04 11.27 -16.10
N ASP A 73 6.45 12.43 -16.35
CA ASP A 73 5.33 12.95 -15.57
C ASP A 73 4.09 12.07 -15.80
N TYR A 74 3.52 11.51 -14.73
CA TYR A 74 2.33 10.67 -14.80
C TYR A 74 1.11 11.41 -15.36
N MET A 75 0.94 12.68 -14.99
CA MET A 75 -0.25 13.47 -15.31
C MET A 75 -0.17 14.10 -16.70
N THR A 76 1.04 14.48 -17.13
CA THR A 76 1.23 15.22 -18.40
C THR A 76 1.92 14.41 -19.49
N GLY A 77 2.59 13.30 -19.14
CA GLY A 77 3.44 12.53 -20.06
C GLY A 77 4.76 13.22 -20.41
N GLN A 78 5.05 14.39 -19.81
CA GLN A 78 6.26 15.17 -20.07
C GLN A 78 7.51 14.40 -19.63
N ILE A 79 8.55 14.42 -20.49
CA ILE A 79 9.84 13.80 -20.18
C ILE A 79 10.77 14.84 -19.58
N TYR A 80 11.38 14.52 -18.44
CA TYR A 80 12.42 15.31 -17.81
C TYR A 80 13.77 14.59 -17.86
N THR A 81 14.85 15.35 -18.03
CA THR A 81 16.22 14.81 -17.94
C THR A 81 16.80 14.88 -16.53
N GLU A 82 16.18 15.66 -15.66
CA GLU A 82 16.51 15.82 -14.24
C GLU A 82 15.20 15.84 -13.44
N LYS A 83 15.18 15.24 -12.25
CA LYS A 83 13.97 15.19 -11.42
C LYS A 83 13.71 16.56 -10.78
N PRO A 84 12.57 17.21 -11.06
CA PRO A 84 12.22 18.47 -10.40
C PRO A 84 12.02 18.29 -8.88
N GLU A 85 12.41 19.28 -8.09
CA GLU A 85 12.34 19.20 -6.62
C GLU A 85 10.89 19.12 -6.08
N ASN A 86 9.92 19.72 -6.78
CA ASN A 86 8.51 19.63 -6.42
C ASN A 86 7.85 18.28 -6.77
N MET A 87 8.60 17.37 -7.41
CA MET A 87 8.12 16.06 -7.83
C MET A 87 8.80 14.92 -7.07
N THR A 88 8.16 13.77 -7.04
CA THR A 88 8.67 12.54 -6.46
C THR A 88 8.28 11.34 -7.30
N HIS A 89 8.93 10.21 -7.06
CA HIS A 89 8.62 8.98 -7.77
C HIS A 89 7.26 8.43 -7.37
N LEU A 90 6.43 8.16 -8.37
CA LEU A 90 5.26 7.32 -8.21
C LEU A 90 5.69 5.86 -8.21
N TYR A 91 6.29 5.39 -9.30
CA TYR A 91 6.96 4.10 -9.43
C TYR A 91 8.05 4.22 -10.50
N ALA A 92 9.09 3.38 -10.44
CA ALA A 92 10.18 3.37 -11.43
C ALA A 92 10.71 4.79 -11.78
N ASN A 93 10.63 5.19 -13.05
CA ASN A 93 10.99 6.52 -13.55
C ASN A 93 9.79 7.49 -13.70
N VAL A 94 8.61 7.09 -13.26
CA VAL A 94 7.39 7.90 -13.31
C VAL A 94 7.33 8.82 -12.11
N LEU A 95 7.03 10.09 -12.37
CA LEU A 95 6.98 11.15 -11.38
C LEU A 95 5.54 11.68 -11.22
N VAL A 96 5.24 12.10 -9.99
CA VAL A 96 4.06 12.88 -9.65
C VAL A 96 4.47 14.07 -8.79
N SER A 97 3.60 15.07 -8.70
CA SER A 97 3.75 16.14 -7.72
C SER A 97 3.69 15.59 -6.29
N LYS A 98 4.41 16.23 -5.36
CA LYS A 98 4.44 15.81 -3.94
C LYS A 98 3.07 15.87 -3.23
N ASN A 99 2.08 16.56 -3.80
CA ASN A 99 0.70 16.64 -3.29
C ASN A 99 -0.24 15.58 -3.90
N HIS A 100 0.28 14.61 -4.65
CA HIS A 100 -0.53 13.55 -5.22
C HIS A 100 -1.10 12.63 -4.11
N PRO A 101 -2.37 12.19 -4.18
CA PRO A 101 -3.02 11.38 -3.13
C PRO A 101 -2.22 10.13 -2.69
N ARG A 102 -1.64 9.40 -3.65
CA ARG A 102 -0.77 8.24 -3.34
C ARG A 102 0.46 8.61 -2.51
N ILE A 103 0.99 9.82 -2.64
CA ILE A 103 2.14 10.28 -1.82
C ILE A 103 1.69 10.61 -0.40
N PHE A 104 0.49 11.18 -0.21
CA PHE A 104 -0.09 11.34 1.13
C PHE A 104 -0.35 9.98 1.80
N PHE A 105 -0.89 9.02 1.05
CA PHE A 105 -1.06 7.65 1.53
C PHE A 105 0.26 7.04 2.01
N ARG A 106 1.34 7.13 1.21
CA ARG A 106 2.68 6.66 1.60
C ARG A 106 3.18 7.30 2.89
N GLY A 107 3.01 8.62 3.04
CA GLY A 107 3.37 9.32 4.28
C GLY A 107 2.60 8.81 5.51
N LYS A 108 1.34 8.40 5.33
CA LYS A 108 0.56 7.75 6.40
C LYS A 108 1.03 6.34 6.70
N ILE A 109 1.44 5.58 5.69
CA ILE A 109 2.07 4.26 5.90
C ILE A 109 3.39 4.39 6.67
N ASP A 110 4.22 5.38 6.35
CA ASP A 110 5.47 5.64 7.10
C ASP A 110 5.18 6.01 8.57
N THR A 111 4.17 6.85 8.80
CA THR A 111 3.71 7.19 10.16
C THR A 111 3.23 5.94 10.90
N LEU A 112 2.47 5.07 10.22
CA LEU A 112 1.97 3.83 10.79
C LEU A 112 3.10 2.89 11.20
N ILE A 113 4.12 2.72 10.36
CA ILE A 113 5.31 1.91 10.69
C ILE A 113 6.00 2.44 11.96
N ALA A 114 6.18 3.76 12.07
CA ALA A 114 6.79 4.37 13.25
C ALA A 114 5.95 4.15 14.52
N GLU A 115 4.62 4.25 14.43
CA GLU A 115 3.73 4.03 15.56
C GLU A 115 3.61 2.55 15.96
N ILE A 116 3.76 1.61 15.01
CA ILE A 116 3.92 0.18 15.33
C ILE A 116 5.21 -0.04 16.13
N MET A 117 6.34 0.53 15.68
CA MET A 117 7.63 0.41 16.39
C MET A 117 7.57 1.00 17.80
N LYS A 118 6.92 2.15 17.97
CA LYS A 118 6.68 2.75 19.29
C LYS A 118 5.84 1.82 20.18
N SER A 119 4.81 1.19 19.61
CA SER A 119 3.96 0.22 20.33
C SER A 119 4.76 -1.01 20.75
N GLN A 120 5.73 -1.47 19.94
CA GLN A 120 6.64 -2.57 20.29
C GLN A 120 7.49 -2.22 21.51
N VAL A 121 8.05 -1.02 21.57
CA VAL A 121 8.83 -0.55 22.74
C VAL A 121 7.98 -0.54 24.01
N ILE A 122 6.72 -0.13 23.93
CA ILE A 122 5.80 -0.13 25.08
C ILE A 122 5.46 -1.57 25.52
N ALA A 123 5.22 -2.47 24.57
CA ALA A 123 4.97 -3.88 24.84
C ALA A 123 6.17 -4.59 25.48
N GLU A 124 7.38 -4.32 24.97
CA GLU A 124 8.64 -4.84 25.50
C GLU A 124 8.88 -4.38 26.94
N LYS A 125 8.70 -3.09 27.24
CA LYS A 125 8.78 -2.54 28.60
C LYS A 125 7.78 -3.18 29.57
N SER A 126 6.65 -3.67 29.03
CA SER A 126 5.62 -4.38 29.79
C SER A 126 5.86 -5.89 29.87
N ASN A 127 6.99 -6.39 29.36
CA ASN A 127 7.33 -7.82 29.24
C ASN A 127 6.27 -8.64 28.48
N ASN A 128 5.65 -8.04 27.47
CA ASN A 128 4.63 -8.71 26.65
C ASN A 128 5.22 -9.13 25.28
N ASP A 129 6.05 -10.16 25.30
CA ASP A 129 6.74 -10.68 24.10
C ASP A 129 5.78 -11.18 23.02
N ILE A 130 4.58 -11.61 23.40
CA ILE A 130 3.54 -12.04 22.46
C ILE A 130 3.10 -10.83 21.62
N VAL A 131 2.77 -9.71 22.26
CA VAL A 131 2.36 -8.49 21.56
C VAL A 131 3.52 -7.90 20.75
N VAL A 132 4.76 -7.97 21.23
CA VAL A 132 5.95 -7.53 20.46
C VAL A 132 6.04 -8.28 19.12
N LYS A 133 5.89 -9.61 19.14
CA LYS A 133 5.92 -10.45 17.93
C LYS A 133 4.75 -10.19 17.00
N GLN A 134 3.54 -10.04 17.55
CA GLN A 134 2.36 -9.71 16.75
C GLN A 134 2.54 -8.34 16.07
N LEU A 135 3.06 -7.35 16.77
CA LEU A 135 3.34 -6.03 16.20
C LEU A 135 4.45 -6.08 15.13
N GLU A 136 5.46 -6.96 15.26
CA GLU A 136 6.46 -7.17 14.21
C GLU A 136 5.81 -7.72 12.93
N GLU A 137 4.94 -8.72 13.06
CA GLU A 137 4.15 -9.26 11.94
C GLU A 137 3.29 -8.16 11.28
N LEU A 138 2.65 -7.28 12.08
CA LEU A 138 1.88 -6.16 11.54
C LEU A 138 2.77 -5.16 10.79
N LYS A 139 3.97 -4.87 11.30
CA LYS A 139 4.93 -3.95 10.67
C LYS A 139 5.37 -4.50 9.31
N ASP A 140 5.74 -5.78 9.25
CA ASP A 140 6.16 -6.45 8.02
C ASP A 140 5.02 -6.45 6.98
N PHE A 141 3.78 -6.65 7.43
CA PHE A 141 2.61 -6.57 6.56
C PHE A 141 2.37 -5.16 6.01
N VAL A 142 2.54 -4.12 6.83
CA VAL A 142 2.43 -2.72 6.38
C VAL A 142 3.52 -2.39 5.35
N GLN A 143 4.73 -2.92 5.52
CA GLN A 143 5.81 -2.79 4.53
C GLN A 143 5.48 -3.52 3.22
N GLU A 144 4.83 -4.69 3.29
CA GLU A 144 4.38 -5.45 2.13
C GLU A 144 3.25 -4.71 1.37
N ILE A 145 2.33 -4.04 2.08
CA ILE A 145 1.34 -3.13 1.47
C ILE A 145 2.04 -2.02 0.69
N LEU A 146 3.02 -1.35 1.29
CA LEU A 146 3.80 -0.30 0.61
C LEU A 146 4.54 -0.85 -0.61
N GLY A 147 5.17 -2.02 -0.47
CA GLY A 147 5.88 -2.67 -1.57
C GLY A 147 4.96 -3.06 -2.73
N ALA A 148 3.75 -3.55 -2.44
CA ALA A 148 2.74 -3.86 -3.44
C ALA A 148 2.18 -2.60 -4.12
N GLU A 149 2.06 -1.50 -3.37
CA GLU A 149 1.64 -0.21 -3.89
C GLU A 149 2.68 0.41 -4.82
N VAL A 150 3.94 0.50 -4.39
CA VAL A 150 5.04 1.07 -5.18
C VAL A 150 5.38 0.21 -6.39
N GLY A 151 5.29 -1.12 -6.23
CA GLY A 151 5.61 -2.08 -7.28
C GLY A 151 4.48 -2.35 -8.27
N GLU A 152 3.35 -1.64 -8.18
CA GLU A 152 2.17 -1.83 -9.04
C GLU A 152 1.72 -3.30 -9.15
N ARG A 153 1.88 -4.06 -8.07
CA ARG A 153 1.54 -5.48 -8.00
C ARG A 153 0.38 -5.71 -7.06
N LYS A 154 -0.40 -6.75 -7.36
CA LYS A 154 -1.45 -7.22 -6.46
C LYS A 154 -0.82 -7.63 -5.12
N LEU A 155 -1.48 -7.23 -4.03
CA LEU A 155 -1.09 -7.70 -2.69
C LEU A 155 -1.34 -9.22 -2.60
N PRO A 156 -0.36 -10.02 -2.15
CA PRO A 156 -0.55 -11.45 -1.94
C PRO A 156 -1.63 -11.76 -0.90
N GLU A 157 -2.15 -12.98 -0.92
CA GLU A 157 -2.95 -13.48 0.19
C GLU A 157 -2.12 -13.50 1.47
N PHE A 158 -2.75 -13.20 2.60
CA PHE A 158 -2.08 -13.03 3.87
C PHE A 158 -2.85 -13.66 5.01
N LYS A 159 -2.12 -13.92 6.08
CA LYS A 159 -2.67 -14.11 7.42
C LYS A 159 -2.05 -13.08 8.34
N LEU A 160 -2.82 -12.60 9.31
CA LEU A 160 -2.33 -11.80 10.42
C LEU A 160 -2.73 -12.47 11.71
N ILE A 161 -1.79 -12.60 12.65
CA ILE A 161 -2.01 -13.17 13.98
C ILE A 161 -2.73 -14.53 13.93
N GLY A 162 -2.43 -15.32 12.89
CA GLY A 162 -3.01 -16.65 12.65
C GLY A 162 -4.31 -16.69 11.83
N TYR A 163 -4.94 -15.56 11.51
CA TYR A 163 -6.22 -15.49 10.83
C TYR A 163 -6.10 -14.96 9.39
N SER A 164 -6.86 -15.55 8.46
CA SER A 164 -7.11 -15.02 7.11
C SER A 164 -7.97 -13.75 7.13
N SER A 165 -8.09 -13.06 5.99
CA SER A 165 -9.00 -11.90 5.83
C SER A 165 -10.44 -12.21 6.29
N SER A 166 -11.01 -13.32 5.82
CA SER A 166 -12.39 -13.71 6.19
C SER A 166 -12.52 -14.02 7.68
N GLU A 167 -11.52 -14.67 8.28
CA GLU A 167 -11.54 -15.01 9.70
C GLU A 167 -11.38 -13.77 10.59
N LEU A 168 -10.49 -12.82 10.24
CA LEU A 168 -10.34 -11.56 10.95
C LEU A 168 -11.66 -10.80 11.00
N ARG A 169 -12.37 -10.73 9.86
CA ARG A 169 -13.69 -10.11 9.78
C ARG A 169 -14.69 -10.86 10.66
N PHE A 170 -14.75 -12.19 10.55
CA PHE A 170 -15.69 -12.99 11.33
C PHE A 170 -15.47 -12.81 12.84
N VAL A 171 -14.25 -13.01 13.31
CA VAL A 171 -13.89 -12.96 14.72
C VAL A 171 -14.17 -11.57 15.31
N THR A 172 -13.81 -10.50 14.59
CA THR A 172 -14.11 -9.14 15.06
C THR A 172 -15.60 -8.80 15.10
N HIS A 173 -16.46 -9.45 14.31
CA HIS A 173 -17.91 -9.28 14.44
C HIS A 173 -18.54 -10.17 15.53
N HIS A 174 -17.87 -11.25 15.93
CA HIS A 174 -18.38 -12.27 16.84
C HIS A 174 -17.46 -12.43 18.07
N MET A 175 -17.04 -11.30 18.68
CA MET A 175 -16.08 -11.30 19.80
C MET A 175 -16.56 -12.16 20.98
N LYS A 176 -17.84 -12.06 21.34
CA LYS A 176 -18.45 -12.82 22.45
C LYS A 176 -18.38 -14.33 22.20
N GLU A 177 -18.69 -14.76 20.99
CA GLU A 177 -18.68 -16.18 20.60
C GLU A 177 -17.25 -16.72 20.46
N SER A 178 -16.33 -15.88 19.96
CA SER A 178 -14.95 -16.28 19.68
C SER A 178 -14.06 -16.28 20.92
N PHE A 179 -14.27 -15.34 21.85
CA PHE A 179 -13.38 -15.10 22.99
C PHE A 179 -14.06 -15.00 24.36
N GLY A 180 -15.40 -15.01 24.42
CA GLY A 180 -16.15 -15.00 25.67
C GLY A 180 -16.37 -13.62 26.30
N PHE A 181 -15.96 -12.54 25.64
CA PHE A 181 -16.18 -11.17 26.11
C PHE A 181 -16.76 -10.27 25.01
N ASP A 182 -17.53 -9.26 25.41
CA ASP A 182 -18.16 -8.30 24.51
C ASP A 182 -17.14 -7.26 24.00
N HIS A 183 -17.55 -6.46 23.01
CA HIS A 183 -16.72 -5.35 22.52
C HIS A 183 -16.37 -4.35 23.64
N ALA A 184 -15.08 -4.09 23.80
CA ALA A 184 -14.60 -3.15 24.81
C ALA A 184 -14.72 -1.68 24.36
N VAL A 185 -15.10 -0.81 25.31
CA VAL A 185 -15.03 0.65 25.15
C VAL A 185 -13.65 1.12 25.59
N PRO A 186 -12.87 1.80 24.74
CA PRO A 186 -11.55 2.30 25.12
C PRO A 186 -11.61 3.27 26.31
N THR A 187 -10.76 3.06 27.31
CA THR A 187 -10.56 3.97 28.46
C THR A 187 -9.07 4.15 28.73
N TYR A 188 -8.68 5.30 29.30
CA TYR A 188 -7.29 5.54 29.71
C TYR A 188 -6.84 4.59 30.83
N GLU A 189 -7.80 4.06 31.58
CA GLU A 189 -7.59 3.11 32.69
C GLU A 189 -7.15 1.72 32.21
N SER A 190 -7.29 1.43 30.90
CA SER A 190 -6.87 0.16 30.29
C SER A 190 -5.34 -0.05 30.28
N GLY A 191 -4.57 0.94 30.72
CA GLY A 191 -3.11 0.90 30.75
C GLY A 191 -2.46 1.37 29.45
N GLU A 192 -1.19 1.75 29.55
CA GLU A 192 -0.43 2.41 28.47
C GLU A 192 -0.44 1.60 27.16
N LEU A 193 -0.20 0.28 27.24
CA LEU A 193 -0.19 -0.57 26.05
C LEU A 193 -1.55 -0.64 25.35
N CYS A 194 -2.65 -0.81 26.10
CA CYS A 194 -3.99 -0.85 25.51
C CYS A 194 -4.37 0.50 24.87
N VAL A 195 -4.04 1.62 25.53
CA VAL A 195 -4.28 2.96 24.98
C VAL A 195 -3.50 3.15 23.68
N GLN A 196 -2.22 2.75 23.65
CA GLN A 196 -1.40 2.83 22.44
C GLN A 196 -1.92 1.90 21.34
N LEU A 197 -2.38 0.68 21.64
CA LEU A 197 -2.98 -0.23 20.66
C LEU A 197 -4.28 0.35 20.07
N ASN A 198 -5.12 1.00 20.88
CA ASN A 198 -6.30 1.70 20.35
C ASN A 198 -5.90 2.91 19.48
N CYS A 199 -4.87 3.66 19.84
CA CYS A 199 -4.33 4.73 18.99
C CYS A 199 -3.85 4.16 17.65
N LEU A 200 -3.06 3.08 17.68
CA LEU A 200 -2.60 2.38 16.49
C LEU A 200 -3.76 1.93 15.60
N ARG A 201 -4.83 1.35 16.18
CA ARG A 201 -6.04 0.97 15.44
C ARG A 201 -6.67 2.16 14.71
N THR A 202 -6.72 3.33 15.34
CA THR A 202 -7.26 4.54 14.70
C THR A 202 -6.37 5.06 13.58
N LEU A 203 -5.04 4.96 13.72
CA LEU A 203 -4.09 5.33 12.68
C LEU A 203 -4.16 4.41 11.47
N VAL A 204 -4.38 3.10 11.67
CA VAL A 204 -4.64 2.17 10.56
C VAL A 204 -5.90 2.58 9.78
N ARG A 205 -6.98 2.95 10.49
CA ARG A 205 -8.21 3.43 9.84
C ARG A 205 -8.01 4.76 9.13
N GLU A 206 -7.16 5.65 9.65
CA GLU A 206 -6.79 6.86 8.94
C GLU A 206 -6.05 6.51 7.65
N ALA A 207 -5.04 5.63 7.69
CA ALA A 207 -4.32 5.16 6.50
C ALA A 207 -5.25 4.50 5.47
N GLU A 208 -6.26 3.74 5.91
CA GLU A 208 -7.31 3.18 5.06
C GLU A 208 -8.05 4.28 4.28
N LEU A 209 -8.44 5.38 4.93
CA LEU A 209 -9.11 6.51 4.26
C LEU A 209 -8.22 7.16 3.21
N TYR A 210 -6.94 7.37 3.50
CA TYR A 210 -5.98 7.88 2.50
C TYR A 210 -5.80 6.91 1.33
N ALA A 211 -5.88 5.60 1.56
CA ALA A 211 -5.88 4.62 0.48
C ALA A 211 -7.15 4.74 -0.38
N VAL A 212 -8.32 4.87 0.24
CA VAL A 212 -9.59 5.09 -0.48
C VAL A 212 -9.50 6.34 -1.35
N ASP A 213 -9.04 7.46 -0.80
CA ASP A 213 -8.86 8.71 -1.54
C ASP A 213 -7.82 8.59 -2.68
N ALA A 214 -6.78 7.79 -2.47
CA ALA A 214 -5.73 7.61 -3.47
C ALA A 214 -6.11 6.69 -4.63
N PHE A 215 -7.00 5.73 -4.41
CA PHE A 215 -7.27 4.65 -5.37
C PHE A 215 -8.70 4.62 -5.90
N THR A 216 -9.61 5.43 -5.35
CA THR A 216 -11.01 5.50 -5.78
C THR A 216 -11.25 6.70 -6.67
N LEU A 217 -11.77 6.44 -7.87
CA LEU A 217 -12.26 7.48 -8.78
C LEU A 217 -13.65 7.06 -9.26
N ASP A 218 -14.62 7.98 -9.20
CA ASP A 218 -16.01 7.76 -9.62
C ASP A 218 -16.61 6.45 -9.06
N ASN A 219 -16.42 6.21 -7.75
CA ASN A 219 -16.83 5.01 -7.01
C ASN A 219 -16.15 3.69 -7.43
N THR A 220 -15.14 3.74 -8.30
CA THR A 220 -14.37 2.56 -8.69
C THR A 220 -13.01 2.59 -8.01
N CYS A 221 -12.74 1.61 -7.14
CA CYS A 221 -11.45 1.49 -6.46
C CYS A 221 -10.49 0.59 -7.26
N SER A 222 -9.38 1.18 -7.70
CA SER A 222 -8.34 0.49 -8.47
C SER A 222 -7.48 -0.48 -7.63
N ARG A 223 -7.39 -0.26 -6.32
CA ARG A 223 -6.60 -1.06 -5.36
C ARG A 223 -7.45 -1.53 -4.19
N GLN A 224 -8.55 -2.22 -4.50
CA GLN A 224 -9.43 -2.79 -3.48
C GLN A 224 -8.68 -3.77 -2.55
N ASP A 225 -7.65 -4.44 -3.06
CA ASP A 225 -6.75 -5.32 -2.29
C ASP A 225 -6.05 -4.58 -1.14
N ILE A 226 -5.52 -3.37 -1.38
CA ILE A 226 -4.88 -2.55 -0.34
C ILE A 226 -5.90 -2.01 0.66
N VAL A 227 -7.04 -1.51 0.18
CA VAL A 227 -8.09 -0.96 1.05
C VAL A 227 -8.62 -2.05 1.98
N GLU A 228 -8.89 -3.26 1.44
CA GLU A 228 -9.30 -4.39 2.26
C GLU A 228 -8.22 -4.81 3.25
N ALA A 229 -6.95 -4.86 2.83
CA ALA A 229 -5.84 -5.21 3.71
C ALA A 229 -5.72 -4.27 4.93
N LEU A 230 -5.86 -2.96 4.74
CA LEU A 230 -5.85 -1.99 5.84
C LEU A 230 -7.07 -2.14 6.74
N ASN A 231 -8.25 -2.41 6.16
CA ASN A 231 -9.45 -2.72 6.94
C ASN A 231 -9.21 -3.93 7.86
N ARG A 232 -8.60 -5.01 7.33
CA ARG A 232 -8.26 -6.23 8.08
C ARG A 232 -7.13 -6.04 9.08
N LEU A 233 -6.14 -5.22 8.76
CA LEU A 233 -5.10 -4.81 9.69
C LEU A 233 -5.72 -4.11 10.91
N SER A 234 -6.72 -3.24 10.70
CA SER A 234 -7.42 -2.59 11.81
C SER A 234 -8.17 -3.59 12.69
N SER A 235 -8.74 -4.64 12.10
CA SER A 235 -9.33 -5.78 12.82
C SER A 235 -8.28 -6.54 13.64
N ALA A 236 -7.11 -6.81 13.08
CA ALA A 236 -6.02 -7.51 13.78
C ALA A 236 -5.52 -6.71 14.99
N VAL A 237 -5.27 -5.40 14.84
CA VAL A 237 -4.90 -4.52 15.96
C VAL A 237 -5.99 -4.52 17.05
N TYR A 238 -7.27 -4.51 16.64
CA TYR A 238 -8.37 -4.56 17.59
C TYR A 238 -8.44 -5.87 18.38
N ILE A 239 -8.19 -7.01 17.73
CA ILE A 239 -8.10 -8.31 18.43
C ILE A 239 -6.96 -8.29 19.44
N ILE A 240 -5.76 -7.81 19.07
CA ILE A 240 -4.62 -7.69 19.99
C ILE A 240 -4.98 -6.81 21.19
N TYR A 241 -5.62 -5.65 20.94
CA TYR A 241 -6.11 -4.75 21.98
C TYR A 241 -7.06 -5.46 22.96
N CYS A 242 -8.08 -6.15 22.43
CA CYS A 242 -9.08 -6.84 23.25
C CYS A 242 -8.48 -7.98 24.08
N LEU A 243 -7.62 -8.80 23.47
CA LEU A 243 -6.95 -9.88 24.20
C LEU A 243 -6.06 -9.33 25.31
N ASN A 244 -5.32 -8.25 25.05
CA ASN A 244 -4.46 -7.63 26.06
C ASN A 244 -5.26 -6.98 27.20
N LEU A 245 -6.43 -6.41 26.90
CA LEU A 245 -7.33 -5.85 27.91
C LEU A 245 -7.81 -6.93 28.89
N HIS A 246 -8.28 -8.07 28.38
CA HIS A 246 -8.85 -9.13 29.21
C HIS A 246 -7.81 -10.10 29.80
N HIS A 247 -6.60 -10.19 29.25
CA HIS A 247 -5.50 -10.91 29.90
C HIS A 247 -5.04 -10.24 31.21
N GLY A 248 -5.30 -8.95 31.40
CA GLY A 248 -5.00 -8.21 32.63
C GLY A 248 -6.02 -8.41 33.76
N GLU A 249 -7.24 -8.88 33.46
CA GLU A 249 -8.34 -9.03 34.42
C GLU A 249 -8.32 -10.38 35.18
N GLY A 250 -7.37 -11.26 34.84
CA GLY A 250 -7.24 -12.61 35.41
C GLY A 250 -6.02 -12.82 36.31
N LYS A 251 -5.52 -11.78 36.99
CA LYS A 251 -4.49 -11.90 38.05
C LYS A 251 -5.05 -11.54 39.41
#